data_AF-A0AAV7HS30-F1
#
_entry.id   AF-A0AAV7HS30-F1
#
_cell.length_a   1.000
_cell.length_b   1.000
_cell.length_c   1.000
_cell.angle_alpha   90.00
_cell.angle_beta   90.00
_cell.angle_gamma   90.00
#
_symmetry.space_group_name_H-M   'P 1'
#
loop_
_entity.id
_entity.type
_entity.pdbx_description
1 polymer ?
#
loop_
_entity_poly.entity_id
_entity_poly.type
_entity_poly.pdbx_seq_one_letter_code
_entity_poly.pdbx_strand_id
1 'polypeptide(L)' 'MAGELIEFEEGTIDIALNLESNNVGVVLMGDGLMIKEGSSVKATGRITQIPVSKAFLGRVINALAN' A
#
# COMPACT_ATOMS: atom_id res chain seq x y z
N MET A 1 -5.56 -9.48 -5.02
CA MET A 1 -6.99 -9.10 -5.05
C MET A 1 -7.09 -7.63 -5.41
N ALA A 2 -8.22 -7.18 -5.94
CA ALA A 2 -8.41 -5.75 -6.21
C ALA A 2 -8.61 -5.01 -4.88
N GLY A 3 -7.93 -3.89 -4.70
CA GLY A 3 -7.89 -3.15 -3.43
C GLY A 3 -7.09 -3.86 -2.34
N GLU A 4 -6.11 -4.69 -2.68
CA GLU A 4 -5.23 -5.35 -1.71
C GLU A 4 -4.02 -4.46 -1.37
N LEU A 5 -3.57 -4.50 -0.11
CA LEU A 5 -2.29 -3.95 0.30
C LEU A 5 -1.15 -4.82 -0.22
N ILE A 6 -0.13 -4.18 -0.76
CA ILE A 6 1.11 -4.83 -1.18
C ILE A 6 2.31 -4.14 -0.53
N GLU A 7 3.39 -4.88 -0.36
CA GLU A 7 4.61 -4.38 0.26
C GLU A 7 5.78 -4.52 -0.71
N PHE A 8 6.42 -3.41 -1.04
CA PHE A 8 7.66 -3.42 -1.80
C PHE A 8 8.85 -3.81 -0.93
N GLU A 9 9.93 -4.27 -1.55
CA GLU A 9 11.15 -4.71 -0.85
C GLU A 9 11.79 -3.61 0.02
N GLU A 10 11.55 -2.34 -0.30
CA GLU A 10 11.96 -1.17 0.49
C GLU A 10 11.06 -0.86 1.69
N GLY A 11 9.93 -1.56 1.84
CA GLY A 11 9.00 -1.45 2.97
C GLY A 11 7.81 -0.51 2.76
N THR A 12 7.65 0.08 1.58
CA THR A 12 6.47 0.89 1.24
C THR A 12 5.22 0.01 1.09
N ILE A 13 4.10 0.47 1.66
CA ILE A 13 2.79 -0.19 1.57
C ILE A 13 1.93 0.56 0.56
N ASP A 14 1.50 -0.15 -0.47
CA ASP A 14 0.76 0.41 -1.60
C ASP A 14 -0.52 -0.38 -1.89
N ILE A 15 -1.34 0.12 -2.81
CA ILE A 15 -2.65 -0.48 -3.11
C ILE A 15 -2.68 -1.01 -4.55
N ALA A 16 -2.95 -2.30 -4.70
CA ALA A 16 -3.24 -2.91 -5.99
C ALA A 16 -4.65 -2.48 -6.46
N LEU A 17 -4.75 -1.81 -7.60
CA LEU A 17 -6.03 -1.34 -8.16
C LEU A 17 -6.44 -2.14 -9.38
N ASN A 18 -5.76 -1.94 -10.51
CA ASN A 18 -6.13 -2.55 -11.78
C ASN A 18 -5.47 -3.92 -11.88
N LEU A 19 -6.26 -4.95 -12.14
CA LEU A 19 -5.77 -6.30 -12.35
C LEU A 19 -5.95 -6.67 -13.82
N GLU A 20 -4.86 -6.60 -14.57
CA GLU A 20 -4.82 -7.02 -15.97
C GLU A 20 -4.27 -8.45 -16.06
N SER A 21 -4.46 -9.12 -17.20
CA SER A 21 -4.01 -10.50 -17.38
C SER A 21 -2.50 -10.70 -17.19
N ASN A 22 -1.70 -9.66 -17.49
CA ASN A 22 -0.24 -9.73 -17.53
C ASN A 22 0.46 -8.74 -16.58
N ASN A 23 -0.29 -7.86 -15.92
CA ASN A 23 0.28 -6.89 -14.99
C ASN A 23 -0.77 -6.44 -13.96
N VAL A 24 -0.29 -5.78 -12.92
CA VAL A 24 -1.13 -5.17 -11.90
C VAL A 24 -0.75 -3.70 -11.80
N GLY A 25 -1.75 -2.83 -11.93
CA GLY A 25 -1.62 -1.41 -11.67
C GLY A 25 -1.68 -1.14 -10.16
N VAL A 26 -0.65 -0.49 -9.63
CA VAL A 26 -0.51 -0.18 -8.21
C VAL A 26 -0.47 1.34 -8.04
N VAL A 27 -1.17 1.86 -7.03
CA VAL A 27 -1.03 3.26 -6.61
C VAL A 27 -0.11 3.33 -5.42
N LEU A 28 0.96 4.11 -5.57
CA LEU A 28 1.94 4.35 -4.54
C LEU A 28 1.36 5.30 -3.48
N MET A 29 1.53 4.96 -2.21
CA MET A 29 1.16 5.78 -1.05
C MET A 29 2.35 6.59 -0.51
N GLY A 30 3.47 6.58 -1.22
CA GLY A 30 4.70 7.33 -0.95
C GLY A 30 5.29 7.99 -2.21
N ASP A 31 6.56 8.41 -2.16
CA ASP A 31 7.21 9.11 -3.28
C ASP A 31 7.72 8.18 -4.39
N GLY A 32 7.87 6.88 -4.11
CA GLY A 32 8.32 5.86 -5.07
C GLY A 32 9.76 6.02 -5.55
N LEU A 33 10.58 6.85 -4.90
CA LEU A 33 11.91 7.22 -5.42
C LEU A 33 12.92 6.07 -5.38
N MET A 34 12.68 5.08 -4.53
CA MET A 34 13.57 3.94 -4.31
C MET A 34 13.14 2.70 -5.12
N ILE A 35 11.92 2.71 -5.67
CA ILE A 35 11.36 1.64 -6.51
C ILE A 35 12.05 1.64 -7.87
N LYS A 36 12.51 0.46 -8.29
CA LYS A 36 13.17 0.24 -9.58
C LYS A 36 12.55 -0.92 -10.33
N GLU A 37 12.74 -0.95 -11.64
CA GLU A 37 12.42 -2.13 -12.44
C GLU A 37 13.10 -3.37 -11.86
N GLY A 38 12.34 -4.46 -11.74
CA GLY A 38 12.79 -5.71 -11.13
C GLY A 38 12.71 -5.76 -9.60
N SER A 39 12.31 -4.68 -8.93
CA SER A 39 12.10 -4.70 -7.46
C SER A 39 11.03 -5.73 -7.09
N SER A 40 11.27 -6.48 -6.02
CA SER A 40 10.30 -7.44 -5.54
C SER A 40 9.13 -6.73 -4.85
N VAL A 41 7.93 -7.28 -5.03
CA VAL A 41 6.71 -6.84 -4.36
C VAL A 41 5.96 -8.05 -3.84
N LYS A 42 5.40 -7.94 -2.65
CA LYS A 42 4.70 -9.02 -1.95
C LYS A 42 3.24 -8.65 -1.73
N ALA A 43 2.37 -9.56 -2.16
CA ALA A 43 0.95 -9.52 -1.81
C ALA A 43 0.79 -9.83 -0.31
N THR A 44 0.04 -9.00 0.42
CA THR A 44 -0.14 -9.18 1.87
C THR A 44 -1.34 -10.08 2.20
N GLY A 45 -2.21 -10.35 1.22
CA GLY A 45 -3.50 -11.02 1.40
C GLY A 45 -4.54 -10.17 2.14
N ARG A 46 -4.24 -8.89 2.44
CA ARG A 46 -5.11 -8.01 3.21
C ARG A 46 -5.74 -6.99 2.29
N ILE A 47 -7.07 -6.99 2.19
CA ILE A 47 -7.79 -5.87 1.58
C ILE A 47 -7.48 -4.60 2.37
N THR A 48 -7.33 -3.48 1.65
CA THR A 48 -7.05 -2.16 2.21
C THR A 48 -7.94 -1.89 3.41
N GLN A 49 -7.29 -1.62 4.53
CA GLN A 49 -7.93 -1.38 5.83
C GLN A 49 -7.11 -0.32 6.57
N ILE A 50 -7.80 0.45 7.41
CA ILE A 50 -7.18 1.46 8.26
C ILE A 50 -7.39 1.06 9.72
N PRO A 51 -6.37 1.14 10.59
CA PRO A 51 -6.58 0.91 12.01
C PRO A 51 -7.47 2.02 12.58
N VAL A 52 -8.32 1.65 13.53
CA VAL A 52 -9.18 2.61 14.26
C VAL A 52 -8.96 2.46 15.76
N SER A 53 -8.83 3.57 16.46
CA SER A 53 -8.57 3.58 17.90
C SER A 53 -8.93 4.93 18.53
N LYS A 54 -9.33 4.91 19.81
CA LYS A 54 -9.46 6.14 20.61
C LYS A 54 -8.13 6.89 20.75
N ALA A 55 -7.00 6.21 20.55
CA ALA A 55 -5.67 6.83 20.58
C ALA A 55 -5.47 7.91 19.52
N PHE A 56 -6.27 7.93 18.45
CA PHE A 56 -6.21 8.93 17.38
C PHE A 56 -6.94 10.25 17.73
N LEU A 57 -7.76 10.28 18.77
CA LEU A 57 -8.49 11.50 19.14
C LEU A 57 -7.53 12.64 19.48
N GLY A 58 -7.69 13.77 18.81
CA GLY A 58 -6.84 14.95 18.98
C GLY A 58 -5.48 14.87 18.26
N ARG A 59 -5.22 13.83 17.46
CA ARG A 59 -4.03 13.74 16.61
C ARG A 59 -4.33 14.16 15.18
N VAL A 60 -3.31 14.66 14.50
CA VAL A 60 -3.28 14.76 13.04
C VAL A 60 -2.55 13.53 12.54
N ILE A 61 -3.24 12.68 11.79
CA ILE A 61 -2.70 11.46 11.20
C ILE A 61 -2.78 11.55 9.69
N ASN A 62 -1.95 10.77 8.99
CA ASN A 62 -2.02 10.68 7.55
C ASN A 62 -3.10 9.69 7.08
N ALA A 63 -3.25 9.54 5.75
CA ALA A 63 -4.23 8.65 5.15
C ALA A 63 -4.02 7.15 5.46
N LEU A 64 -2.85 6.77 5.94
CA LEU A 64 -2.49 5.40 6.37
C LEU A 64 -2.59 5.21 7.90
N ALA A 65 -3.08 6.23 8.61
CA ALA A 65 -3.18 6.28 10.06
C ALA A 65 -1.84 6.18 10.81
N ASN A 66 -0.76 6.65 10.18
CA ASN A 66 0.52 6.97 10.84
C ASN A 66 0.51 8.41 11.39
#